data_AF-A0A358SJF6-F1
#
_entry.id   AF-A0A358SJF6-F1
#
_cell.length_a   1.000
_cell.length_b   1.000
_cell.length_c   1.000
_cell.angle_alpha   90.00
_cell.angle_beta   90.00
_cell.angle_gamma   90.00
#
_symmetry.space_group_name_H-M   'P 1'
#
loop_
_entity.id
_entity.type
_entity.pdbx_description
1 polymer ?
#
loop_
_entity_poly.entity_id
_entity_poly.type
_entity_poly.pdbx_seq_one_letter_code
_entity_poly.pdbx_strand_id
1 'polypeptide(L)'
;MFAVNSEVGRLRQVILHRPDLELKRLTPENAAELLFDDVLWVSEAQAEHDAFAAVLRDNGVTVHYYKQLLTQTMEIGPARDYVLNRIFDPRHSGPLAAGALRDALAGLDEAELTTYLIGGLTKREFLDFASEPRSIAFHSLHPDDFVLSPLPNTLYQRD
;
A
#
# COMPACT_ATOMS: atom_id res chain seq x y z
N MET A 1 5.03 -20.30 -17.26
CA MET A 1 4.22 -19.28 -17.95
C MET A 1 2.91 -19.15 -17.17
N PHE A 2 2.56 -17.94 -16.74
CA PHE A 2 1.26 -17.66 -16.08
C PHE A 2 0.21 -17.35 -17.14
N ALA A 3 -1.03 -17.83 -16.96
CA ALA A 3 -2.12 -17.60 -17.90
C ALA A 3 -3.48 -17.71 -17.20
N VAL A 4 -4.43 -16.88 -17.60
CA VAL A 4 -5.85 -16.95 -17.21
C VAL A 4 -6.65 -17.14 -18.49
N ASN A 5 -7.21 -18.33 -18.68
CA ASN A 5 -7.86 -18.72 -19.94
C ASN A 5 -9.39 -18.86 -19.82
N SER A 6 -9.94 -18.70 -18.60
CA SER A 6 -11.36 -18.85 -18.29
C SER A 6 -11.66 -18.32 -16.89
N GLU A 7 -12.86 -17.77 -16.69
CA GLU A 7 -13.38 -17.38 -15.36
C GLU A 7 -14.01 -18.54 -14.58
N VAL A 8 -14.24 -19.70 -15.21
CA VAL A 8 -14.90 -20.88 -14.59
C VAL A 8 -14.01 -22.12 -14.56
N GLY A 9 -12.82 -22.05 -15.17
CA GLY A 9 -11.85 -23.12 -15.14
C GLY A 9 -11.28 -23.36 -13.73
N ARG A 10 -10.61 -24.49 -13.53
CA ARG A 10 -9.98 -24.79 -12.23
C ARG A 10 -8.91 -23.74 -11.89
N LEU A 11 -9.15 -22.98 -10.83
CA LEU A 11 -8.20 -22.03 -10.28
C LEU A 11 -6.96 -22.76 -9.75
N ARG A 12 -5.77 -22.25 -10.09
CA ARG A 12 -4.48 -22.83 -9.66
C ARG A 12 -3.72 -21.90 -8.73
N GLN A 13 -3.73 -20.60 -9.03
CA GLN A 13 -3.05 -19.58 -8.25
C GLN A 13 -3.90 -18.31 -8.23
N VAL A 14 -3.81 -17.56 -7.15
CA VAL A 14 -4.53 -16.29 -6.97
C VAL A 14 -3.67 -15.32 -6.16
N ILE A 15 -3.80 -14.03 -6.44
CA ILE A 15 -3.22 -12.95 -5.63
C ILE A 15 -4.32 -12.36 -4.78
N LEU A 16 -4.10 -12.27 -3.47
CA LEU A 16 -4.99 -11.64 -2.50
C LEU A 16 -4.24 -10.54 -1.75
N HIS A 17 -4.97 -9.61 -1.16
CA HIS A 17 -4.40 -8.64 -0.22
C HIS A 17 -5.08 -8.80 1.13
N ARG A 18 -4.29 -9.12 2.16
CA ARG A 18 -4.81 -9.23 3.53
C ARG A 18 -4.98 -7.82 4.09
N PRO A 19 -6.17 -7.43 4.58
CA PRO A 19 -6.40 -6.16 5.25
C PRO A 19 -5.31 -5.78 6.26
N ASP A 20 -4.83 -4.55 6.23
CA ASP A 20 -3.82 -4.05 7.16
C ASP A 20 -3.97 -2.55 7.47
N LEU A 21 -2.88 -1.78 7.46
CA LEU A 21 -2.80 -0.39 7.88
C LEU A 21 -3.72 0.52 7.06
N GLU A 22 -3.84 0.26 5.75
CA GLU A 22 -4.68 1.06 4.85
C GLU A 22 -6.14 1.13 5.30
N LEU A 23 -6.69 0.04 5.83
CA LEU A 23 -8.06 0.03 6.35
C LEU A 23 -8.16 0.65 7.75
N LYS A 24 -7.09 0.58 8.56
CA LYS A 24 -7.04 1.24 9.88
C LYS A 24 -7.03 2.77 9.78
N ARG A 25 -6.63 3.31 8.62
CA ARG A 25 -6.58 4.75 8.34
C ARG A 25 -7.89 5.31 7.77
N LEU A 26 -8.88 4.45 7.50
CA LEU A 26 -10.21 4.89 7.13
C LEU A 26 -10.87 5.57 8.33
N THR A 27 -11.41 6.75 8.08
CA THR A 27 -12.27 7.48 9.01
C THR A 27 -13.57 7.82 8.28
N PRO A 28 -14.67 8.10 9.01
CA PRO A 28 -15.92 8.50 8.37
C PRO A 28 -15.76 9.73 7.45
N GLU A 29 -14.81 10.61 7.75
CA GLU A 29 -14.55 11.82 6.98
C GLU A 29 -13.79 11.58 5.67
N ASN A 30 -12.92 10.55 5.62
CA ASN A 30 -12.05 10.31 4.47
C ASN A 30 -12.49 9.13 3.58
N ALA A 31 -13.40 8.27 4.05
CA ALA A 31 -13.76 7.03 3.36
C ALA A 31 -14.28 7.28 1.93
N ALA A 32 -15.16 8.26 1.75
CA ALA A 32 -15.71 8.61 0.44
C ALA A 32 -14.64 9.11 -0.54
N GLU A 33 -13.66 9.90 -0.07
CA GLU A 33 -12.53 10.36 -0.89
C GLU A 33 -11.61 9.21 -1.28
N LEU A 34 -11.43 8.24 -0.38
CA LEU A 34 -10.66 7.02 -0.60
C LEU A 34 -11.44 5.93 -1.34
N LEU A 35 -12.63 6.25 -1.87
CA LEU A 35 -13.52 5.35 -2.62
C LEU A 35 -13.85 4.09 -1.81
N PHE A 36 -14.19 4.26 -0.54
CA PHE A 36 -14.54 3.19 0.37
C PHE A 36 -15.85 3.54 1.09
N ASP A 37 -16.75 2.56 1.19
CA ASP A 37 -18.13 2.83 1.61
C ASP A 37 -18.27 3.07 3.12
N ASP A 38 -17.51 2.36 3.95
CA ASP A 38 -17.58 2.48 5.42
C ASP A 38 -16.29 2.02 6.11
N VAL A 39 -16.12 2.42 7.37
CA VAL A 39 -15.00 1.99 8.21
C VAL A 39 -15.19 0.52 8.63
N LEU A 40 -14.15 -0.29 8.46
CA LEU A 40 -14.19 -1.71 8.79
C LEU A 40 -13.54 -2.02 10.13
N TRP A 41 -14.08 -3.04 10.81
CA TRP A 41 -13.39 -3.65 11.93
C TRP A 41 -12.26 -4.54 11.41
N VAL A 42 -11.06 -3.97 11.32
CA VAL A 42 -9.92 -4.59 10.62
C VAL A 42 -9.57 -6.00 11.12
N SER A 43 -9.68 -6.29 12.43
CA SER A 43 -9.38 -7.63 12.93
C SER A 43 -10.41 -8.67 12.49
N GLU A 44 -11.68 -8.32 12.40
CA GLU A 44 -12.71 -9.21 11.86
C GLU A 44 -12.53 -9.38 10.35
N ALA A 45 -12.28 -8.29 9.62
CA ALA A 45 -11.98 -8.37 8.18
C ALA A 45 -10.76 -9.25 7.90
N GLN A 46 -9.73 -9.22 8.76
CA GLN A 46 -8.59 -10.11 8.70
C GLN A 46 -8.99 -11.57 8.95
N ALA A 47 -9.81 -11.84 9.97
CA ALA A 47 -10.27 -13.20 10.27
C ALA A 47 -11.10 -13.79 9.12
N GLU A 48 -12.03 -13.02 8.56
CA GLU A 48 -12.81 -13.40 7.38
C GLU A 48 -11.93 -13.65 6.15
N HIS A 49 -10.97 -12.75 5.89
CA HIS A 49 -10.03 -12.89 4.79
C HIS A 49 -9.13 -14.13 4.96
N ASP A 50 -8.68 -14.42 6.19
CA ASP A 50 -7.86 -15.59 6.49
C ASP A 50 -8.67 -16.89 6.30
N ALA A 51 -9.95 -16.91 6.70
CA ALA A 51 -10.85 -18.02 6.44
C ALA A 51 -11.08 -18.23 4.93
N PHE A 52 -11.29 -17.16 4.16
CA PHE A 52 -11.40 -17.22 2.70
C PHE A 52 -10.14 -17.81 2.05
N ALA A 53 -8.96 -17.32 2.44
CA ALA A 53 -7.68 -17.82 1.94
C ALA A 53 -7.46 -19.29 2.32
N ALA A 54 -7.92 -19.74 3.49
CA ALA A 54 -7.86 -21.13 3.91
C ALA A 54 -8.70 -22.04 2.98
N VAL A 55 -9.95 -21.66 2.68
CA VAL A 55 -10.82 -22.41 1.75
C VAL A 55 -10.14 -22.62 0.39
N LEU A 56 -9.47 -21.58 -0.14
CA LEU A 56 -8.73 -21.68 -1.39
C LEU A 56 -7.56 -22.67 -1.30
N ARG A 57 -6.76 -22.58 -0.24
CA ARG A 57 -5.62 -23.48 0.00
C ARG A 57 -6.06 -24.92 0.19
N ASP A 58 -7.15 -25.16 0.91
CA ASP A 58 -7.72 -26.50 1.12
C ASP A 58 -8.18 -27.14 -0.20
N ASN A 59 -8.53 -26.32 -1.20
CA ASN A 59 -8.83 -26.76 -2.55
C ASN A 59 -7.59 -26.86 -3.48
N GLY A 60 -6.39 -26.73 -2.92
CA GLY A 60 -5.11 -26.85 -3.61
C GLY A 60 -4.72 -25.62 -4.44
N VAL A 61 -5.33 -24.46 -4.19
CA VAL A 61 -4.97 -23.20 -4.84
C VAL A 61 -3.75 -22.58 -4.14
N THR A 62 -2.75 -22.16 -4.91
CA THR A 62 -1.65 -21.35 -4.36
C THR A 62 -2.11 -19.92 -4.16
N VAL A 63 -2.18 -19.48 -2.90
CA VAL A 63 -2.51 -18.09 -2.55
C VAL A 63 -1.22 -17.30 -2.38
N HIS A 64 -1.05 -16.28 -3.20
CA HIS A 64 0.01 -15.27 -3.09
C HIS A 64 -0.55 -14.01 -2.44
N TYR A 65 0.20 -13.36 -1.54
CA TYR A 65 -0.21 -12.08 -0.98
C TYR A 65 0.46 -10.92 -1.68
N TYR A 66 -0.33 -9.91 -2.08
CA TYR A 66 0.14 -8.69 -2.72
C TYR A 66 1.26 -8.01 -1.91
N LYS A 67 1.04 -7.80 -0.59
CA LYS A 67 2.05 -7.22 0.30
C LYS A 67 3.39 -7.97 0.27
N GLN A 68 3.35 -9.31 0.22
CA GLN A 68 4.56 -10.14 0.16
C GLN A 68 5.27 -10.01 -1.19
N LEU A 69 4.52 -10.07 -2.30
CA LEU A 69 5.06 -9.87 -3.64
C LEU A 69 5.67 -8.49 -3.82
N LEU A 70 5.02 -7.45 -3.27
CA LEU A 70 5.54 -6.08 -3.31
C LEU A 70 6.81 -5.94 -2.46
N THR A 71 6.84 -6.55 -1.27
CA THR A 71 8.05 -6.55 -0.42
C THR A 71 9.23 -7.19 -1.16
N GLN A 72 9.03 -8.38 -1.75
CA GLN A 72 10.05 -9.06 -2.58
C GLN A 72 10.47 -8.21 -3.78
N THR A 73 9.57 -7.41 -4.33
CA THR A 73 9.88 -6.50 -5.43
C THR A 73 10.73 -5.32 -4.96
N MET A 74 10.54 -4.83 -3.73
CA MET A 74 11.34 -3.74 -3.16
C MET A 74 12.78 -4.15 -2.84
N GLU A 75 13.06 -5.44 -2.70
CA GLU A 75 14.43 -5.98 -2.62
C GLU A 75 15.20 -5.80 -3.94
N ILE A 76 14.49 -5.63 -5.07
CA ILE A 76 15.09 -5.43 -6.38
C ILE A 76 15.33 -3.93 -6.60
N GLY A 77 16.58 -3.49 -6.41
CA GLY A 77 16.98 -2.07 -6.50
C GLY A 77 16.38 -1.31 -7.70
N PRO A 78 16.51 -1.79 -8.95
CA PRO A 78 15.89 -1.15 -10.12
C PRO A 78 14.35 -1.04 -10.06
N ALA A 79 13.67 -2.01 -9.45
CA ALA A 79 12.21 -1.99 -9.30
C ALA A 79 11.78 -1.02 -8.19
N ARG A 80 12.52 -1.00 -7.07
CA ARG A 80 12.36 0.00 -6.00
C ARG A 80 12.49 1.42 -6.54
N ASP A 81 13.55 1.68 -7.31
CA ASP A 81 13.76 2.98 -7.96
C ASP A 81 12.62 3.33 -8.93
N TYR A 82 12.19 2.36 -9.74
CA TYR A 82 11.09 2.55 -10.67
C TYR A 82 9.79 2.99 -9.99
N VAL A 83 9.45 2.37 -8.85
CA VAL A 83 8.26 2.68 -8.06
C VAL A 83 8.40 4.04 -7.38
N LEU A 84 9.49 4.26 -6.65
CA LEU A 84 9.70 5.51 -5.91
C LEU A 84 9.74 6.74 -6.84
N ASN A 85 10.36 6.63 -8.01
CA ASN A 85 10.40 7.72 -9.00
C ASN A 85 9.04 8.05 -9.60
N ARG A 86 8.08 7.11 -9.60
CA ARG A 86 6.71 7.35 -10.06
C ARG A 86 5.84 7.98 -8.99
N ILE A 87 6.02 7.55 -7.75
CA ILE A 87 5.27 8.06 -6.61
C ILE A 87 5.69 9.50 -6.31
N PHE A 88 7.00 9.74 -6.23
CA PHE A 88 7.57 11.05 -5.91
C PHE A 88 7.95 11.81 -7.17
N ASP A 89 6.96 12.03 -8.05
CA ASP A 89 7.13 12.84 -9.24
C ASP A 89 7.11 14.34 -8.88
N PRO A 90 8.13 15.13 -9.29
CA PRO A 90 8.18 16.58 -9.05
C PRO A 90 6.93 17.35 -9.50
N ARG A 91 6.16 16.82 -10.46
CA ARG A 91 4.91 17.42 -10.96
C ARG A 91 3.76 17.30 -9.97
N HIS A 92 3.79 16.31 -9.08
CA HIS A 92 2.75 16.06 -8.08
C HIS A 92 3.23 16.45 -6.69
N SER A 93 4.42 16.02 -6.28
CA SER A 93 4.97 16.29 -4.94
C SER A 93 5.66 17.65 -4.82
N GLY A 94 5.87 18.34 -5.95
CA GLY A 94 6.63 19.58 -6.03
C GLY A 94 8.15 19.34 -6.10
N PRO A 95 8.89 20.16 -6.85
CA PRO A 95 10.32 19.91 -7.13
C PRO A 95 11.21 19.97 -5.89
N LEU A 96 10.79 20.67 -4.83
CA LEU A 96 11.56 20.81 -3.60
C LEU A 96 11.31 19.68 -2.59
N ALA A 97 10.19 18.95 -2.70
CA ALA A 97 9.87 17.85 -1.79
C ALA A 97 10.20 16.49 -2.39
N ALA A 98 9.97 16.31 -3.70
CA ALA A 98 10.03 15.01 -4.38
C ALA A 98 11.32 14.24 -4.09
N GLY A 99 12.49 14.88 -4.28
CA GLY A 99 13.78 14.22 -4.02
C GLY A 99 13.96 13.82 -2.56
N ALA A 100 13.67 14.73 -1.62
CA ALA A 100 13.83 14.48 -0.19
C ALA A 100 12.88 13.37 0.32
N LEU A 101 11.61 13.38 -0.13
CA LEU A 101 10.64 12.32 0.19
C LEU A 101 11.09 10.98 -0.38
N ARG A 102 11.50 10.96 -1.66
CA ARG A 102 12.00 9.76 -2.32
C ARG A 102 13.20 9.18 -1.58
N ASP A 103 14.19 10.01 -1.24
CA ASP A 103 15.43 9.56 -0.61
C ASP A 103 15.18 9.06 0.82
N ALA A 104 14.28 9.70 1.57
CA ALA A 104 13.87 9.23 2.87
C ALA A 104 13.23 7.83 2.80
N LEU A 105 12.27 7.60 1.90
CA LEU A 105 11.64 6.28 1.73
C LEU A 105 12.57 5.25 1.07
N ALA A 106 13.55 5.68 0.28
CA ALA A 106 14.60 4.82 -0.24
C ALA A 106 15.59 4.35 0.84
N GLY A 107 15.60 4.97 2.02
CA GLY A 107 16.41 4.56 3.17
C GLY A 107 15.77 3.51 4.08
N LEU A 108 14.47 3.27 3.96
CA LEU A 108 13.73 2.29 4.77
C LEU A 108 14.07 0.85 4.37
N ASP A 109 13.81 -0.10 5.25
CA ASP A 109 13.80 -1.51 4.86
C ASP A 109 12.59 -1.83 3.95
N GLU A 110 12.64 -2.96 3.27
CA GLU A 110 11.66 -3.34 2.26
C GLU A 110 10.25 -3.57 2.85
N ALA A 111 10.17 -4.04 4.09
CA ALA A 111 8.91 -4.33 4.76
C ALA A 111 8.23 -3.06 5.27
N GLU A 112 9.00 -2.13 5.84
CA GLU A 112 8.56 -0.79 6.23
C GLU A 112 8.13 0.00 5.01
N LEU A 113 8.97 0.03 3.97
CA LEU A 113 8.65 0.71 2.71
C LEU A 113 7.33 0.18 2.15
N THR A 114 7.18 -1.14 2.03
CA THR A 114 5.96 -1.76 1.51
C THR A 114 4.74 -1.45 2.37
N THR A 115 4.91 -1.39 3.70
CA THR A 115 3.83 -1.00 4.61
C THR A 115 3.37 0.43 4.36
N TYR A 116 4.27 1.38 4.12
CA TYR A 116 3.88 2.77 3.79
C TYR A 116 3.36 2.94 2.36
N LEU A 117 3.86 2.16 1.39
CA LEU A 117 3.38 2.20 0.02
C LEU A 117 1.92 1.76 -0.12
N ILE A 118 1.46 0.83 0.72
CA ILE A 118 0.06 0.36 0.74
C ILE A 118 -0.74 1.13 1.78
N GLY A 119 -0.22 1.16 3.00
CA GLY A 119 -0.89 1.67 4.18
C GLY A 119 -0.93 3.18 4.29
N GLY A 120 -0.20 3.91 3.45
CA GLY A 120 -0.04 5.35 3.56
C GLY A 120 0.89 5.77 4.70
N LEU A 121 1.33 7.02 4.66
CA LEU A 121 2.30 7.63 5.57
C LEU A 121 1.82 9.02 5.96
N THR A 122 1.68 9.29 7.26
CA THR A 122 1.35 10.63 7.76
C THR A 122 2.58 11.51 7.87
N LYS A 123 2.37 12.83 7.95
CA LYS A 123 3.46 13.77 8.24
C LYS A 123 4.15 13.46 9.56
N ARG A 124 3.41 13.11 10.62
CA ARG A 124 3.97 12.78 11.94
C ARG A 124 4.93 11.59 11.83
N GLU A 125 4.48 10.50 11.22
CA GLU A 125 5.31 9.30 11.02
C GLU A 125 6.53 9.59 10.14
N PHE A 126 6.38 10.40 9.08
CA PHE A 126 7.53 10.80 8.26
C PHE A 126 8.60 11.53 9.08
N LEU A 127 8.17 12.43 9.97
CA LEU A 127 9.08 13.23 10.80
C LEU A 127 9.75 12.41 11.92
N ASP A 128 9.28 11.19 12.21
CA ASP A 128 9.92 10.29 13.16
C ASP A 128 11.23 9.71 12.61
N PHE A 129 11.38 9.62 11.28
CA PHE A 129 12.57 9.03 10.63
C PHE A 129 13.27 9.95 9.62
N ALA A 130 12.67 11.08 9.23
CA ALA A 130 13.25 12.00 8.25
C ALA A 130 13.01 13.47 8.61
N SER A 131 13.92 14.34 8.18
CA SER A 131 13.76 15.79 8.36
C SER A 131 12.72 16.35 7.40
N GLU A 132 11.99 17.37 7.84
CA GLU A 132 11.05 18.10 7.00
C GLU A 132 11.70 18.62 5.70
N PRO A 133 11.14 18.30 4.51
CA PRO A 133 11.65 18.81 3.25
C PRO A 133 11.36 20.31 3.12
N ARG A 134 12.16 21.02 2.32
CA ARG A 134 11.97 22.47 2.05
C ARG A 134 10.81 22.72 1.09
N SER A 135 9.59 22.38 1.51
CA SER A 135 8.37 22.48 0.69
C SER A 135 7.24 23.14 1.46
N ILE A 136 6.66 24.20 0.89
CA ILE A 136 5.51 24.88 1.48
C ILE A 136 4.30 23.93 1.54
N ALA A 137 4.09 23.11 0.51
CA ALA A 137 3.01 22.14 0.49
C ALA A 137 3.12 21.13 1.64
N PHE A 138 4.33 20.60 1.88
CA PHE A 138 4.58 19.71 3.02
C PHE A 138 4.44 20.45 4.36
N HIS A 139 4.94 21.67 4.45
CA HIS A 139 4.87 22.48 5.66
C HIS A 139 3.42 22.73 6.10
N SER A 140 2.53 22.98 5.14
CA SER A 140 1.11 23.24 5.38
C SER A 140 0.31 22.02 5.85
N LEU A 141 0.82 20.79 5.68
CA LEU A 141 0.16 19.59 6.18
C LEU A 141 0.09 19.62 7.72
N HIS A 142 -1.05 19.25 8.28
CA HIS A 142 -1.18 18.92 9.68
C HIS A 142 -0.45 17.60 9.99
N PRO A 143 -0.09 17.32 11.26
CA PRO A 143 0.66 16.11 11.61
C PRO A 143 0.00 14.80 11.17
N ASP A 144 -1.34 14.73 11.17
CA ASP A 144 -2.09 13.52 10.81
C ASP A 144 -2.49 13.48 9.33
N ASP A 145 -2.13 14.50 8.54
CA ASP A 145 -2.37 14.50 7.10
C ASP A 145 -1.39 13.55 6.39
N PHE A 146 -1.83 13.00 5.26
CA PHE A 146 -1.06 12.03 4.49
C PHE A 146 -0.03 12.67 3.58
N VAL A 147 1.22 12.25 3.73
CA VAL A 147 2.29 12.41 2.74
C VAL A 147 2.14 11.38 1.62
N LEU A 148 1.73 10.16 1.99
CA LEU A 148 1.24 9.13 1.08
C LEU A 148 -0.14 8.69 1.53
N SER A 149 -1.14 8.80 0.66
CA SER A 149 -2.49 8.35 0.97
C SER A 149 -2.54 6.82 1.10
N PRO A 150 -3.32 6.28 2.05
CA PRO A 150 -3.58 4.84 2.12
C PRO A 150 -4.31 4.36 0.86
N LEU A 151 -4.11 3.09 0.50
CA LEU A 151 -4.74 2.45 -0.65
C LEU A 151 -5.72 1.35 -0.18
N PRO A 152 -6.86 1.70 0.44
CA PRO A 152 -7.78 0.71 1.02
C PRO A 152 -8.36 -0.24 -0.04
N ASN A 153 -8.52 0.23 -1.27
CA ASN A 153 -8.99 -0.58 -2.39
C ASN A 153 -7.98 -1.63 -2.88
N THR A 154 -6.76 -1.67 -2.33
CA THR A 154 -5.85 -2.82 -2.53
C THR A 154 -6.50 -4.12 -2.05
N LEU A 155 -7.51 -4.06 -1.18
CA LEU A 155 -8.34 -5.23 -0.83
C LEU A 155 -8.96 -5.91 -2.06
N TYR A 156 -9.33 -5.14 -3.09
CA TYR A 156 -10.03 -5.61 -4.29
C TYR A 156 -9.05 -5.86 -5.45
N GLN A 157 -8.28 -6.94 -5.37
CA GLN A 157 -7.24 -7.31 -6.37
C GLN A 157 -7.76 -7.65 -7.79
N ARG A 158 -9.06 -7.48 -8.06
CA ARG A 158 -9.67 -7.78 -9.36
C ARG A 158 -9.58 -6.62 -10.34
N ASP A 159 -9.61 -5.39 -9.82
CA ASP A 159 -9.54 -4.15 -10.60
C ASP A 159 -8.07 -3.84 -11.00
#